data_AF-A0A7W1Z884-F1
#
_entry.id   AF-A0A7W1Z884-F1
#
_cell.length_a   1.000
_cell.length_b   1.000
_cell.length_c   1.000
_cell.angle_alpha   90.00
_cell.angle_beta   90.00
_cell.angle_gamma   90.00
#
_symmetry.space_group_name_H-M   'P 1'
#
loop_
_entity.id
_entity.type
_entity.pdbx_description
1 polymer ?
#
loop_
_entity_poly.entity_id
_entity_poly.type
_entity_poly.pdbx_seq_one_letter_code
_entity_poly.pdbx_strand_id
1 'polypeptide(L)'
;NHSISDIGKDSLLSALSLLDEIYAMANYINADKFWSAQIQQIYINKDRDMELVPLAGDHKIVFGDTTFMDTKFKKLLTFYQQGLNTTGWWDKYSIINLKFKNQIVCTKK
;
A
#
# COMPACT_ATOMS: atom_id res chain seq x y z
N ASN A 1 -25.36 -10.70 30.40
CA ASN A 1 -23.95 -10.97 30.73
C ASN A 1 -23.09 -10.90 29.47
N HIS A 2 -22.70 -9.70 29.03
CA HIS A 2 -21.58 -9.55 28.10
C HIS A 2 -20.40 -9.07 28.94
N SER A 3 -19.38 -9.90 29.08
CA SER A 3 -18.22 -9.63 29.92
C SER A 3 -17.37 -8.54 29.28
N ILE A 4 -16.94 -7.56 30.08
CA ILE A 4 -16.08 -6.43 29.68
C ILE A 4 -14.73 -6.93 29.12
N SER A 5 -14.37 -8.20 29.35
CA SER A 5 -13.14 -8.84 28.87
C SER A 5 -13.04 -8.99 27.35
N ASP A 6 -14.17 -9.02 26.62
CA ASP A 6 -14.16 -9.36 25.19
C ASP A 6 -13.81 -8.14 24.32
N ILE A 7 -14.17 -6.93 24.79
CA ILE A 7 -13.93 -5.66 24.09
C ILE A 7 -12.43 -5.32 24.07
N GLY A 8 -11.69 -5.62 25.14
CA GLY A 8 -10.25 -5.40 25.21
C GLY A 8 -9.45 -6.36 24.34
N LYS A 9 -9.96 -7.58 24.14
CA LYS A 9 -9.27 -8.64 23.39
C LYS A 9 -9.32 -8.38 21.88
N ASP A 10 -10.47 -7.97 21.35
CA ASP A 10 -10.63 -7.66 19.92
C ASP A 10 -9.75 -6.48 19.47
N SER A 11 -9.66 -5.43 20.29
CA SER A 11 -8.78 -4.30 19.97
C SER A 11 -7.31 -4.70 19.92
N LEU A 12 -6.85 -5.53 20.86
CA LEU A 12 -5.47 -6.04 20.88
C LEU A 12 -5.19 -6.99 19.73
N LEU A 13 -6.12 -7.89 19.41
CA LEU A 13 -6.01 -8.80 18.28
C LEU A 13 -5.94 -8.04 16.94
N SER A 14 -6.75 -6.98 16.78
CA SER A 14 -6.71 -6.14 15.59
C SER A 14 -5.41 -5.31 15.46
N ALA A 15 -4.83 -4.90 16.59
CA ALA A 15 -3.56 -4.19 16.59
C ALA A 15 -2.38 -5.12 16.26
N LEU A 16 -2.42 -6.35 16.77
CA LEU A 16 -1.44 -7.39 16.43
C LEU A 16 -1.50 -7.75 14.94
N SER A 17 -2.71 -7.97 14.40
CA SER A 17 -2.85 -8.28 12.97
C SER A 17 -2.34 -7.14 12.08
N LEU A 18 -2.58 -5.88 12.45
CA LEU A 18 -2.07 -4.73 11.71
C LEU A 18 -0.54 -4.66 11.75
N LEU A 19 0.08 -4.96 12.90
CA LEU A 19 1.54 -5.00 13.01
C LEU A 19 2.13 -6.10 12.14
N ASP A 20 1.51 -7.28 12.11
CA ASP A 20 1.91 -8.40 11.25
C ASP A 20 1.80 -8.03 9.76
N GLU A 21 0.75 -7.31 9.37
CA GLU A 21 0.57 -6.82 8.00
C GLU A 21 1.63 -5.78 7.61
N ILE A 22 1.93 -4.82 8.49
CA ILE A 22 2.99 -3.83 8.26
C ILE A 22 4.35 -4.54 8.15
N TYR A 23 4.62 -5.52 9.02
CA TYR A 23 5.85 -6.29 8.99
C TYR A 23 5.98 -7.11 7.69
N ALA A 24 4.91 -7.77 7.26
CA ALA A 24 4.86 -8.50 6.00
C ALA A 24 5.11 -7.58 4.80
N MET A 25 4.49 -6.40 4.78
CA MET A 25 4.73 -5.40 3.73
C MET A 25 6.19 -4.94 3.71
N ALA A 26 6.74 -4.54 4.85
CA ALA A 26 8.10 -4.07 4.96
C ALA A 26 9.11 -5.13 4.50
N ASN A 27 8.90 -6.40 4.88
CA ASN A 27 9.72 -7.51 4.40
C ASN A 27 9.61 -7.71 2.88
N TYR A 28 8.41 -7.64 2.32
CA TYR A 28 8.21 -7.77 0.88
C TYR A 28 8.93 -6.67 0.10
N ILE A 29 8.81 -5.43 0.56
CA ILE A 29 9.51 -4.27 -0.03
C ILE A 29 11.02 -4.44 0.07
N ASN A 30 11.54 -4.82 1.25
CA ASN A 30 12.97 -4.96 1.49
C ASN A 30 13.61 -6.13 0.73
N ALA A 31 12.85 -7.19 0.46
CA ALA A 31 13.33 -8.34 -0.30
C ALA A 31 13.57 -8.02 -1.79
N ASP A 32 12.92 -6.98 -2.31
CA ASP A 32 13.04 -6.57 -3.71
C ASP A 32 13.85 -5.26 -3.84
N LYS A 33 14.92 -5.29 -4.65
CA LYS A 33 15.83 -4.13 -4.82
C LYS A 33 15.14 -2.93 -5.46
N PHE A 34 14.17 -3.16 -6.34
CA PHE A 34 13.42 -2.08 -6.98
C PHE A 34 12.49 -1.43 -5.97
N TRP A 35 11.69 -2.22 -5.24
CA TRP A 35 10.74 -1.68 -4.27
C TRP A 35 11.43 -1.03 -3.08
N SER A 36 12.51 -1.60 -2.55
CA SER A 36 13.29 -0.99 -1.47
C SER A 36 13.95 0.33 -1.86
N ALA A 37 14.34 0.51 -3.12
CA ALA A 37 14.84 1.79 -3.62
C ALA A 37 13.72 2.82 -3.84
N GLN A 38 12.50 2.35 -4.17
CA GLN A 38 11.38 3.21 -4.50
C GLN A 38 10.55 3.60 -3.27
N ILE A 39 10.20 2.71 -2.36
CA ILE A 39 9.29 3.01 -1.24
C ILE A 39 10.07 3.53 -0.03
N GLN A 40 9.73 4.75 0.41
CA GLN A 40 10.39 5.42 1.53
C GLN A 40 9.58 5.37 2.82
N GLN A 41 8.26 5.35 2.72
CA GLN A 41 7.37 5.36 3.89
C GLN A 41 6.17 4.45 3.69
N ILE A 42 5.72 3.87 4.80
CA ILE A 42 4.46 3.16 4.93
C ILE A 42 3.64 3.92 5.97
N TYR A 43 2.43 4.34 5.59
CA TYR A 43 1.50 5.04 6.46
C TYR A 43 0.19 4.28 6.55
N ILE A 44 -0.46 4.25 7.72
CA ILE A 44 -1.81 3.72 7.88
C ILE A 44 -2.75 4.90 7.98
N ASN A 45 -3.67 5.02 7.02
CA ASN A 45 -4.62 6.12 7.01
C ASN A 45 -5.82 5.86 7.94
N LYS A 46 -6.74 6.83 8.01
CA LYS A 46 -7.92 6.76 8.88
C LYS A 46 -8.88 5.61 8.51
N ASP A 47 -8.85 5.17 7.26
CA ASP A 47 -9.65 4.06 6.75
C ASP A 47 -8.97 2.69 6.97
N ARG A 48 -7.85 2.66 7.72
CA ARG A 48 -6.97 1.50 7.93
C ARG A 48 -6.36 0.93 6.63
N ASP A 49 -6.32 1.74 5.58
CA ASP A 49 -5.60 1.38 4.37
C ASP A 49 -4.12 1.74 4.51
N MET A 50 -3.26 0.85 4.03
CA MET A 50 -1.84 1.11 3.90
C MET A 50 -1.57 2.01 2.69
N GLU A 51 -0.89 3.12 2.95
CA GLU A 51 -0.40 4.07 1.96
C GLU A 51 1.12 3.95 1.85
N LEU A 52 1.62 3.78 0.64
CA LEU A 52 3.05 3.75 0.34
C LEU A 52 3.45 5.08 -0.29
N VAL A 53 4.55 5.66 0.18
CA VAL A 53 5.12 6.88 -0.37
C VAL A 53 6.40 6.53 -1.13
N PRO A 54 6.42 6.68 -2.46
CA PRO A 54 7.61 6.46 -3.26
C PRO A 54 8.58 7.65 -3.20
N LEU A 55 9.84 7.40 -3.57
CA LEU A 55 10.90 8.38 -3.74
C LEU A 55 10.72 9.17 -5.05
N ALA A 56 10.23 8.51 -6.09
CA ALA A 56 10.03 9.11 -7.41
C ALA A 56 8.58 9.57 -7.59
N GLY A 57 8.42 10.81 -8.05
CA GLY A 57 7.13 11.47 -8.23
C GLY A 57 6.61 12.06 -6.92
N ASP A 58 5.52 12.82 -7.03
CA ASP A 58 4.78 13.39 -5.90
C ASP A 58 3.35 12.84 -5.91
N HIS A 59 3.25 11.54 -5.61
CA HIS A 59 2.01 10.78 -5.51
C HIS A 59 2.06 9.82 -4.33
N LYS A 60 0.89 9.44 -3.83
CA LYS A 60 0.73 8.37 -2.84
C LYS A 60 0.16 7.13 -3.50
N ILE A 61 0.55 5.95 -3.00
CA ILE A 61 0.01 4.67 -3.46
C ILE A 61 -0.91 4.15 -2.37
N VAL A 62 -2.22 4.15 -2.60
CA VAL A 62 -3.19 3.53 -1.68
C VAL A 62 -3.21 2.03 -1.97
N PHE A 63 -2.53 1.25 -1.14
CA PHE A 63 -2.38 -0.19 -1.31
C PHE A 63 -3.55 -0.99 -0.70
N GLY A 64 -4.15 -0.44 0.36
CA GLY A 64 -5.17 -1.14 1.16
C GLY A 64 -4.52 -2.12 2.13
N ASP A 65 -4.93 -3.38 2.07
CA ASP A 65 -4.41 -4.48 2.89
C ASP A 65 -3.31 -5.29 2.19
N THR A 66 -2.75 -6.28 2.89
CA THR A 66 -1.75 -7.21 2.31
C THR A 66 -2.36 -8.33 1.46
N THR A 67 -3.68 -8.35 1.30
CA THR A 67 -4.38 -9.34 0.45
C THR A 67 -3.93 -9.21 -1.01
N PHE A 68 -3.54 -10.33 -1.63
CA PHE A 68 -2.99 -10.37 -2.99
C PHE A 68 -1.77 -9.45 -3.24
N MET A 69 -0.92 -9.24 -2.21
CA MET A 69 0.24 -8.34 -2.25
C MET A 69 1.11 -8.48 -3.52
N ASP A 70 1.52 -9.70 -3.87
CA ASP A 70 2.34 -9.95 -5.07
C ASP A 70 1.65 -9.52 -6.37
N THR A 71 0.35 -9.78 -6.49
CA THR A 71 -0.42 -9.38 -7.67
C THR A 71 -0.54 -7.85 -7.75
N LYS A 72 -0.76 -7.17 -6.62
CA LYS A 72 -0.82 -5.71 -6.57
C LYS A 72 0.51 -5.07 -6.99
N PHE A 73 1.63 -5.56 -6.45
CA PHE A 73 2.96 -5.06 -6.83
C PHE A 73 3.32 -5.33 -8.28
N LYS A 74 3.03 -6.52 -8.82
CA LYS A 74 3.23 -6.82 -10.25
C LYS A 74 2.46 -5.86 -11.15
N LYS A 75 1.20 -5.58 -10.81
CA LYS A 75 0.38 -4.59 -11.53
C LYS A 75 0.96 -3.18 -11.45
N LEU A 76 1.41 -2.77 -10.27
CA LEU A 76 2.06 -1.47 -10.08
C LEU A 76 3.35 -1.36 -10.91
N LEU A 77 4.17 -2.42 -10.96
CA LEU A 77 5.38 -2.45 -11.78
C LEU A 77 5.06 -2.31 -13.26
N THR A 78 4.06 -3.05 -13.75
CA THR A 78 3.58 -2.91 -15.14
C THR A 78 3.11 -1.48 -15.42
N PHE A 79 2.37 -0.87 -14.49
CA PHE A 79 1.93 0.52 -14.61
C PHE A 79 3.10 1.51 -14.64
N TYR A 80 4.15 1.31 -13.84
CA TYR A 80 5.35 2.14 -13.87
C TYR A 80 6.11 2.00 -15.19
N GLN A 81 6.33 0.76 -15.64
CA GLN A 81 7.09 0.47 -16.85
C GLN A 81 6.38 0.91 -18.14
N GLN A 82 5.06 0.71 -18.22
CA GLN A 82 4.30 0.94 -19.46
C GLN A 82 3.50 2.24 -19.43
N GLY A 83 2.99 2.64 -18.27
CA GLY A 83 2.13 3.81 -18.11
C GLY A 83 2.91 5.10 -17.84
N LEU A 84 3.84 5.09 -16.88
CA LEU A 84 4.59 6.29 -16.47
C LEU A 84 5.80 6.59 -17.37
N ASN A 85 6.59 5.56 -17.70
CA ASN A 85 7.82 5.73 -18.50
C ASN A 85 7.57 6.14 -19.95
N THR A 86 6.42 5.84 -20.53
CA THR A 86 6.10 6.20 -21.92
C THR A 86 5.63 7.65 -22.07
N THR A 87 5.20 8.30 -20.99
CA THR A 87 4.49 9.57 -21.08
C THR A 87 5.03 10.68 -20.18
N GLY A 88 6.03 10.42 -19.31
CA GLY A 88 6.62 11.44 -18.43
C GLY A 88 5.65 11.90 -17.33
N TRP A 89 4.70 11.05 -16.93
CA TRP A 89 3.58 11.39 -16.06
C TRP A 89 3.85 11.18 -14.57
N TRP A 90 5.12 11.09 -14.17
CA TRP A 90 5.52 10.86 -12.77
C TRP A 90 4.89 11.86 -11.80
N ASP A 91 4.66 13.11 -12.24
CA ASP A 91 4.05 14.16 -11.41
C ASP A 91 2.58 14.44 -11.71
N LYS A 92 1.96 13.67 -12.62
CA LYS A 92 0.60 13.93 -13.09
C LYS A 92 -0.47 13.49 -12.10
N TYR A 93 -0.16 12.50 -11.28
CA TYR A 93 -1.10 11.90 -10.36
C TYR A 93 -0.77 12.31 -8.94
N SER A 94 -1.80 12.53 -8.13
CA SER A 94 -1.66 12.72 -6.68
C SER A 94 -1.84 11.38 -5.94
N ILE A 95 -2.65 10.47 -6.49
CA ILE A 95 -2.99 9.19 -5.88
C ILE A 95 -3.01 8.08 -6.94
N ILE A 96 -2.38 6.96 -6.64
CA ILE A 96 -2.49 5.68 -7.36
C ILE A 96 -3.15 4.68 -6.41
N ASN A 97 -4.39 4.27 -6.68
CA ASN A 97 -5.12 3.35 -5.83
C ASN A 97 -5.10 1.92 -6.40
N LEU A 98 -4.56 0.99 -5.60
CA LEU A 98 -4.41 -0.44 -5.89
C LEU A 98 -5.33 -1.34 -5.04
N LYS A 99 -6.20 -0.75 -4.20
CA LYS A 99 -7.12 -1.49 -3.33
C LYS A 99 -8.09 -2.36 -4.12
N PHE A 100 -8.41 -1.97 -5.35
CA PHE A 100 -9.35 -2.68 -6.20
C PHE A 100 -8.67 -3.80 -6.98
N LYS A 101 -9.15 -5.03 -6.79
CA LYS A 101 -8.54 -6.26 -7.33
C LYS A 101 -8.18 -6.20 -8.82
N ASN A 102 -8.98 -5.52 -9.65
CA ASN A 102 -8.88 -5.57 -11.11
C ASN A 102 -8.57 -4.22 -11.78
N GLN A 103 -8.33 -3.15 -11.04
CA GLN A 103 -8.16 -1.82 -11.62
C GLN A 103 -7.17 -0.99 -10.81
N ILE A 104 -6.41 -0.16 -11.53
CA ILE A 104 -5.61 0.91 -10.94
C ILE A 104 -6.39 2.19 -11.17
N VAL A 105 -6.77 2.87 -10.09
CA VAL A 105 -7.50 4.14 -10.18
C VAL A 105 -6.55 5.27 -9.83
N CYS A 106 -6.31 6.17 -10.78
CA CYS A 106 -5.43 7.32 -10.57
C CYS A 106 -6.23 8.60 -10.40
N THR A 107 -5.90 9.39 -9.39
CA THR A 107 -6.41 10.77 -9.23
C THR A 107 -5.38 11.72 -9.81
N LYS A 108 -5.79 12.56 -10.77
CA LYS A 108 -4.92 13.58 -11.35
C LYS A 108 -4.73 14.73 -10.36
N LYS A 109 -3.59 15.41 -10.45
CA LYS A 109 -3.40 16.74 -9.84
C LYS A 109 -4.26 17.77 -10.56
#